data_AF-A0A1Q6RNK9-F1
#
_entry.id   AF-A0A1Q6RNK9-F1
#
_cell.length_a   1.000
_cell.length_b   1.000
_cell.length_c   1.000
_cell.angle_alpha   90.00
_cell.angle_beta   90.00
_cell.angle_gamma   90.00
#
_symmetry.space_group_name_H-M   'P 1'
#
loop_
_entity.id
_entity.type
_entity.pdbx_description
1 polymer ?
#
loop_
_entity_poly.entity_id
_entity_poly.type
_entity_poly.pdbx_seq_one_letter_code
_entity_poly.pdbx_strand_id
1 'polypeptide(L)'
;MQEKSKFLSVRLTVEEREHLDRLARESGLSLSNVIRSCINRTEIRQRQPAEINDLYREINRIGVNINQIARSVNAGIATRQDAKEALFLLRQVYLLMEKVADL
;
A
#
# COMPACT_ATOMS: atom_id res chain seq x y z
N MET A 1 14.98 10.59 -1.86
CA MET A 1 13.76 11.22 -2.41
C MET A 1 14.15 12.61 -2.88
N GLN A 2 14.01 12.94 -4.18
CA GLN A 2 14.36 14.28 -4.66
C GLN A 2 13.38 15.32 -4.11
N GLU A 3 13.91 16.49 -3.75
CA GLU A 3 13.13 17.60 -3.20
C GLU A 3 12.24 18.24 -4.28
N LYS A 4 10.96 18.47 -3.94
CA LYS A 4 9.96 19.07 -4.84
C LYS A 4 9.86 20.58 -4.59
N SER A 5 10.84 21.35 -5.08
CA SER A 5 10.99 22.79 -4.79
C SER A 5 10.29 23.75 -5.76
N LYS A 6 9.73 23.25 -6.87
CA LYS A 6 9.05 24.07 -7.89
C LYS A 6 7.53 23.93 -7.79
N PHE A 7 6.85 25.07 -7.87
CA PHE A 7 5.39 25.16 -7.87
C PHE A 7 4.85 25.39 -9.28
N LEU A 8 3.72 24.76 -9.60
CA LEU A 8 3.01 24.91 -10.86
C LEU A 8 1.56 25.33 -10.56
N SER A 9 1.15 26.49 -11.07
CA SER A 9 -0.24 26.94 -11.08
C SER A 9 -0.76 26.89 -12.51
N VAL A 10 -1.91 26.23 -12.72
CA VAL A 10 -2.55 26.10 -14.03
C VAL A 10 -4.02 26.47 -13.88
N ARG A 11 -4.51 27.30 -14.79
CA ARG A 11 -5.96 27.53 -14.94
C ARG A 11 -6.52 26.44 -15.84
N LEU A 12 -7.60 25.81 -15.40
CA LEU A 12 -8.28 24.73 -16.11
C LEU A 12 -9.69 25.16 -16.46
N THR A 13 -10.24 24.62 -17.54
CA THR A 13 -11.69 24.65 -17.76
C THR A 13 -12.39 23.75 -16.74
N VAL A 14 -13.72 23.83 -16.68
CA VAL A 14 -14.53 22.97 -15.81
C VAL A 14 -14.32 21.50 -16.19
N GLU A 15 -14.36 21.20 -17.48
CA GLU A 15 -14.23 19.84 -18.02
C GLU A 15 -12.86 19.23 -17.72
N GLU A 16 -11.79 20.03 -17.86
CA GLU A 16 -10.43 19.62 -17.52
C GLU A 16 -10.28 19.33 -16.02
N ARG A 17 -10.86 20.20 -15.17
CA ARG A 17 -10.83 20.03 -13.72
C ARG A 17 -11.57 18.76 -13.30
N GLU A 18 -12.74 18.52 -13.85
CA GLU A 18 -13.54 17.33 -13.59
C GLU A 18 -12.86 16.06 -14.07
N HIS A 19 -12.24 16.09 -15.25
CA HIS A 19 -11.47 14.95 -15.74
C HIS A 19 -10.30 14.61 -14.81
N LEU A 20 -9.59 15.62 -14.32
CA LEU A 20 -8.51 15.44 -13.36
C LEU A 20 -9.01 14.87 -12.02
N ASP A 21 -10.19 15.31 -11.55
CA ASP A 21 -10.83 14.75 -10.35
C ASP A 21 -11.25 13.29 -10.53
N ARG A 22 -11.80 12.92 -11.69
CA ARG A 22 -12.14 11.53 -12.00
C ARG A 22 -10.90 10.64 -11.97
N LEU A 23 -9.82 11.04 -12.65
CA LEU A 23 -8.56 10.30 -12.64
C LEU A 23 -7.99 10.14 -11.22
N ALA A 24 -8.02 11.19 -10.40
CA ALA A 24 -7.57 11.11 -9.01
C ALA A 24 -8.43 10.15 -8.18
N ARG A 25 -9.75 10.20 -8.33
CA ARG A 25 -10.68 9.32 -7.63
C ARG A 25 -10.50 7.86 -8.02
N GLU A 26 -10.47 7.59 -9.32
CA GLU A 26 -10.37 6.25 -9.88
C GLU A 26 -9.01 5.60 -9.58
N SER A 27 -7.94 6.38 -9.55
CA SER A 27 -6.59 5.87 -9.23
C SER A 27 -6.26 5.86 -7.74
N GLY A 28 -7.00 6.60 -6.92
CA GLY A 28 -6.66 6.83 -5.51
C GLY A 28 -5.44 7.74 -5.30
N LEU A 29 -4.94 8.39 -6.36
CA LEU A 29 -3.83 9.33 -6.30
C LEU A 29 -4.32 10.75 -5.95
N SER A 30 -3.45 11.55 -5.35
CA SER A 30 -3.69 13.00 -5.28
C SER A 30 -3.57 13.63 -6.67
N LEU A 31 -4.24 14.77 -6.89
CA LEU A 31 -4.17 15.53 -8.16
C LEU A 31 -2.72 15.80 -8.59
N SER A 32 -1.85 16.17 -7.65
CA SER A 32 -0.43 16.41 -7.94
C SER A 32 0.30 15.14 -8.39
N ASN A 33 -0.11 13.95 -7.91
CA ASN A 33 0.48 12.70 -8.35
C ASN A 33 -0.06 12.28 -9.71
N VAL A 34 -1.36 12.50 -9.99
CA VAL A 34 -1.93 12.33 -11.35
C VAL A 34 -1.15 13.18 -12.36
N ILE A 35 -0.96 14.48 -12.10
CA ILE A 35 -0.20 15.37 -12.98
C ILE A 35 1.25 14.88 -13.17
N ARG A 36 1.93 14.47 -12.10
CA ARG A 36 3.30 13.93 -12.20
C ARG A 36 3.34 12.63 -13.00
N SER A 37 2.37 11.75 -12.84
CA SER A 37 2.26 10.51 -13.63
C SER A 37 2.07 10.84 -15.11
N CYS A 38 1.24 11.83 -15.46
CA CYS A 38 1.08 12.29 -16.84
C CYS A 38 2.41 12.84 -17.41
N ILE A 39 3.12 13.68 -16.66
CA ILE A 39 4.44 14.24 -17.07
C ILE A 39 5.46 13.12 -17.29
N ASN A 40 5.51 12.15 -16.37
CA ASN A 40 6.43 11.02 -16.41
C ASN A 40 5.97 9.89 -17.35
N ARG A 41 4.83 10.06 -18.04
CA ARG A 41 4.18 9.03 -18.88
C ARG A 41 4.02 7.69 -18.14
N THR A 42 3.80 7.76 -16.84
CA THR A 42 3.58 6.59 -15.99
C THR A 42 2.12 6.20 -16.06
N GLU A 43 1.86 4.90 -16.21
CA GLU A 43 0.51 4.35 -16.21
C GLU A 43 -0.21 4.70 -14.89
N ILE A 44 -1.36 5.36 -15.00
CA ILE A 44 -2.24 5.62 -13.87
C ILE A 44 -3.14 4.40 -13.72
N ARG A 45 -2.80 3.55 -12.74
CA ARG A 45 -3.57 2.35 -12.45
C ARG A 45 -4.82 2.70 -11.66
N GLN A 46 -5.89 1.95 -11.92
CA GLN A 46 -7.07 2.02 -11.07
C GLN A 46 -6.73 1.61 -9.64
N ARG A 47 -7.41 2.25 -8.71
CA ARG A 47 -7.34 1.93 -7.30
C ARG A 47 -7.80 0.49 -7.13
N GLN A 48 -6.98 -0.33 -6.47
CA GLN A 48 -7.39 -1.66 -6.08
C GLN A 48 -8.63 -1.58 -5.17
N PRO A 49 -9.59 -2.52 -5.27
CA PRO A 49 -10.76 -2.59 -4.41
C PRO A 49 -10.41 -2.38 -2.93
N ALA A 50 -11.31 -1.72 -2.19
CA ALA A 50 -11.09 -1.44 -0.76
C ALA A 50 -10.87 -2.75 0.04
N GLU A 51 -11.57 -3.81 -0.33
CA GLU A 51 -11.46 -5.15 0.26
C GLU A 51 -10.04 -5.72 0.13
N ILE A 52 -9.43 -5.58 -1.04
CA ILE A 52 -8.04 -5.99 -1.27
C ILE A 52 -7.07 -5.15 -0.43
N ASN A 53 -7.32 -3.85 -0.28
CA ASN A 53 -6.49 -2.99 0.57
C ASN A 53 -6.58 -3.36 2.06
N ASP A 54 -7.75 -3.75 2.54
CA ASP A 54 -7.92 -4.18 3.94
C ASP A 54 -7.24 -5.52 4.20
N LEU A 55 -7.31 -6.46 3.24
CA LEU A 55 -6.51 -7.68 3.24
C LEU A 55 -5.01 -7.39 3.30
N TYR A 56 -4.50 -6.48 2.47
CA TYR A 56 -3.08 -6.06 2.53
C TYR A 56 -2.71 -5.42 3.86
N ARG A 57 -3.59 -4.60 4.45
CA ARG A 57 -3.35 -4.02 5.78
C ARG A 57 -3.27 -5.09 6.86
N GLU A 58 -4.12 -6.10 6.80
CA GLU A 58 -4.10 -7.21 7.74
C GLU A 58 -2.82 -8.04 7.61
N ILE A 59 -2.41 -8.38 6.39
CA ILE A 59 -1.14 -9.06 6.12
C ILE A 59 0.04 -8.23 6.66
N ASN A 60 0.06 -6.91 6.42
CA ASN A 60 1.10 -6.02 6.93
C ASN A 60 1.16 -6.01 8.46
N ARG A 61 0.02 -5.96 9.15
CA ARG A 61 -0.05 -6.02 10.62
C ARG A 61 0.57 -7.32 11.15
N ILE A 62 0.24 -8.45 10.53
CA ILE A 62 0.83 -9.75 10.91
C ILE A 62 2.34 -9.76 10.64
N GLY A 63 2.77 -9.23 9.49
CA GLY A 63 4.19 -9.10 9.14
C GLY A 63 4.98 -8.26 10.15
N VAL A 64 4.40 -7.19 10.68
CA VAL A 64 5.01 -6.39 11.75
C VAL A 64 5.24 -7.23 13.01
N ASN A 65 4.26 -8.04 13.43
CA ASN A 65 4.39 -8.91 14.59
C ASN A 65 5.48 -9.98 14.39
N ILE A 66 5.52 -10.60 13.21
CA ILE A 66 6.59 -11.56 12.85
C ILE A 66 7.95 -10.88 12.90
N ASN A 67 8.07 -9.65 12.39
CA ASN A 67 9.32 -8.89 12.42
C ASN A 67 9.75 -8.52 13.85
N GLN A 68 8.80 -8.27 14.76
CA GLN A 68 9.10 -8.07 16.17
C GLN A 68 9.69 -9.35 16.80
N ILE A 69 9.08 -10.51 16.53
CA ILE A 69 9.61 -11.79 16.99
C ILE A 69 11.01 -12.05 16.42
N ALA A 70 11.23 -11.78 15.13
CA ALA A 70 12.54 -11.92 14.51
C ALA A 70 13.60 -11.03 15.17
N ARG A 71 13.25 -9.79 15.55
CA ARG A 71 14.14 -8.91 16.32
C ARG A 71 14.44 -9.47 17.71
N SER A 72 13.44 -10.00 18.41
CA SER A 72 13.64 -10.67 19.72
C SER A 72 14.55 -11.89 19.60
N VAL A 73 14.45 -12.65 18.50
CA VAL A 73 15.36 -13.77 18.20
C VAL A 73 16.79 -13.26 17.97
N ASN A 74 16.95 -12.22 17.15
CA ASN A 74 18.27 -11.61 16.90
C ASN A 74 18.89 -11.01 18.17
N ALA A 75 18.07 -10.55 19.12
CA ALA A 75 18.50 -10.07 20.43
C ALA A 75 18.79 -11.20 21.43
N GLY A 76 18.52 -12.47 21.07
CA GLY A 76 18.75 -13.64 21.93
C GLY A 76 17.77 -13.78 23.10
N ILE A 77 16.67 -13.01 23.11
CA ILE A 77 15.67 -13.00 24.19
C ILE A 77 14.40 -13.77 23.84
N ALA A 78 14.27 -14.25 22.61
CA ALA A 78 13.12 -15.02 22.18
C ALA A 78 13.05 -16.40 22.84
N THR A 79 11.83 -16.82 23.13
CA THR A 79 11.48 -18.11 23.71
C THR A 79 11.01 -19.08 22.64
N ARG A 80 10.87 -20.36 23.01
CA ARG A 80 10.21 -21.36 22.15
C ARG A 80 8.76 -21.01 21.84
N GLN A 81 8.10 -20.25 22.71
CA GLN A 81 6.72 -19.82 22.50
C GLN A 81 6.65 -18.77 21.39
N ASP A 82 7.57 -17.81 21.36
CA ASP A 82 7.65 -16.79 20.31
C ASP A 82 7.87 -17.43 18.93
N ALA A 83 8.69 -18.48 18.84
CA ALA A 83 8.89 -19.23 17.60
C ALA A 83 7.60 -19.94 17.12
N LYS A 84 6.81 -20.51 18.06
CA LYS A 84 5.51 -21.12 17.73
C LYS A 84 4.51 -20.06 17.27
N GLU A 85 4.52 -18.89 17.89
CA GLU A 85 3.67 -17.76 17.53
C GLU A 85 4.02 -17.24 16.12
N ALA A 86 5.30 -17.06 15.81
CA ALA A 86 5.73 -16.68 14.46
C ALA A 86 5.24 -17.68 13.40
N LEU A 87 5.32 -18.99 13.68
CA LEU A 87 4.81 -20.03 12.77
C LEU A 87 3.28 -19.99 12.63
N PHE A 88 2.55 -19.69 13.71
CA PHE A 88 1.10 -19.49 13.65
C PHE A 88 0.74 -18.26 12.80
N LEU A 89 1.41 -17.14 13.02
CA LEU A 89 1.22 -15.90 12.28
C LEU A 89 1.52 -16.09 10.78
N LEU A 90 2.59 -16.82 10.44
CA LEU A 90 2.90 -17.17 9.04
C LEU A 90 1.77 -17.97 8.39
N ARG A 91 1.18 -18.93 9.10
CA ARG A 91 0.00 -19.67 8.59
C ARG A 91 -1.20 -18.76 8.34
N GLN A 92 -1.44 -17.77 9.21
CA GLN A 92 -2.51 -16.78 8.99
C GLN A 92 -2.27 -15.95 7.73
N VAL A 93 -1.01 -15.56 7.45
CA VAL A 93 -0.67 -14.88 6.19
C VAL A 93 -1.00 -15.74 4.98
N TYR A 94 -0.64 -17.03 4.99
CA TYR A 94 -0.96 -17.94 3.87
C TYR A 94 -2.48 -18.05 3.64
N LEU A 95 -3.27 -18.18 4.70
CA LEU A 95 -4.74 -18.24 4.58
C LEU A 95 -5.34 -16.93 4.03
N LEU A 96 -4.78 -15.78 4.41
CA LEU A 96 -5.22 -14.49 3.86
C LEU A 96 -4.80 -14.33 2.39
N MET A 97 -3.62 -14.82 2.01
CA MET A 97 -3.17 -14.81 0.61
C MET A 97 -4.02 -15.71 -0.29
N GLU A 98 -4.46 -16.87 0.20
CA GLU A 98 -5.38 -17.75 -0.53
C GLU A 98 -6.71 -17.03 -0.81
N LYS A 99 -7.29 -16.34 0.19
CA LYS A 99 -8.47 -15.51 -0.01
C LYS A 99 -8.28 -14.37 -1.03
N VAL A 100 -7.07 -13.81 -1.13
CA VAL A 100 -6.76 -12.78 -2.14
C VAL A 100 -6.64 -13.39 -3.53
N ALA A 101 -6.16 -14.64 -3.65
CA ALA A 101 -6.03 -15.33 -4.93
C ALA A 101 -7.38 -15.78 -5.51
N ASP A 102 -8.38 -16.00 -4.64
CA ASP A 102 -9.75 -16.35 -5.00
C ASP A 102 -10.65 -15.13 -5.34
N LEU A 103 -10.13 -13.90 -5.22
CA LEU A 103 -10.80 -12.63 -5.54
C LEU A 103 -10.36 -12.06 -6.90
#